data_AF-A0A7W0MRD4-F1
#
_entry.id   AF-A0A7W0MRD4-F1
#
_cell.length_a   1.000
_cell.length_b   1.000
_cell.length_c   1.000
_cell.angle_alpha   90.00
_cell.angle_beta   90.00
_cell.angle_gamma   90.00
#
_symmetry.space_group_name_H-M   'P 1'
#
loop_
_entity.id
_entity.type
_entity.pdbx_description
1 polymer ?
#
loop_
_entity_poly.entity_id
_entity_poly.type
_entity_poly.pdbx_seq_one_letter_code
_entity_poly.pdbx_strand_id
1 'polypeptide(L)'
;YMTGAAGASAMSGGTRASAAGALAAPGFAFTEGRIVAQRGARHVREFDLAGRSRPAVSVGSSEHFALPRLHNGLRDVGVWLGWFGPLSRPLQALSAAGALGARVPGYERALDALAARFAKGSSGGPDTAARARTRSSIIAVASDRAGAPLAAVRLEGVNPYDFTAEMLAWGAMRALDGGLQGTGALGPVDGFGLDELEAAMAGAGMTRV
;
A
#
# COMPACT_ATOMS: atom_id res chain seq x y z
N TYR A 1 -3.85 2.27 -6.35
CA TYR A 1 -5.22 1.94 -6.81
C TYR A 1 -5.16 0.83 -7.85
N MET A 2 -6.15 -0.06 -7.86
CA MET A 2 -6.40 -0.96 -9.00
C MET A 2 -7.48 -0.35 -9.89
N THR A 3 -7.16 -0.18 -11.16
CA THR A 3 -8.01 0.46 -12.18
C THR A 3 -8.23 -0.48 -13.36
N GLY A 4 -8.98 -0.07 -14.38
CA GLY A 4 -9.36 -0.91 -15.52
C GLY A 4 -10.75 -1.54 -15.39
N ALA A 5 -11.15 -2.30 -16.43
CA ALA A 5 -12.51 -2.82 -16.58
C ALA A 5 -12.94 -3.81 -15.48
N ALA A 6 -11.98 -4.47 -14.84
CA ALA A 6 -12.25 -5.43 -13.77
C ALA A 6 -12.15 -4.83 -12.35
N GLY A 7 -11.60 -3.62 -12.20
CA GLY A 7 -11.60 -2.85 -10.93
C GLY A 7 -11.17 -3.63 -9.68
N ALA A 8 -11.77 -3.30 -8.54
CA ALA A 8 -11.47 -3.94 -7.24
C ALA A 8 -11.94 -5.40 -7.12
N SER A 9 -12.89 -5.85 -7.94
CA SER A 9 -13.38 -7.23 -7.94
C SER A 9 -12.38 -8.21 -8.58
N ALA A 10 -11.39 -7.72 -9.32
CA ALA A 10 -10.32 -8.51 -9.90
C ALA A 10 -9.26 -8.99 -8.90
N MET A 11 -9.35 -8.58 -7.64
CA MET A 11 -8.36 -9.02 -6.67
C MET A 11 -8.48 -10.49 -6.29
N SER A 12 -7.34 -11.14 -6.10
CA SER A 12 -7.28 -12.49 -5.54
C SER A 12 -7.91 -12.56 -4.15
N GLY A 13 -8.43 -13.74 -3.81
CA GLY A 13 -8.86 -14.02 -2.43
C GLY A 13 -7.71 -13.83 -1.43
N GLY A 14 -6.48 -14.20 -1.83
CA GLY A 14 -5.27 -13.99 -1.03
C GLY A 14 -5.02 -12.52 -0.71
N THR A 15 -5.04 -11.63 -1.71
CA THR A 15 -4.83 -10.20 -1.48
C THR A 15 -5.94 -9.59 -0.61
N ARG A 16 -7.19 -10.04 -0.75
CA ARG A 16 -8.29 -9.63 0.12
C ARG A 16 -8.05 -10.06 1.57
N ALA A 17 -7.67 -11.33 1.78
CA ALA A 17 -7.39 -11.87 3.11
C ALA A 17 -6.18 -11.19 3.77
N SER A 18 -5.07 -11.01 3.03
CA SER A 18 -3.88 -10.31 3.53
C SER A 18 -4.19 -8.87 3.90
N ALA A 19 -4.99 -8.17 3.09
CA ALA A 19 -5.36 -6.80 3.39
C ALA A 19 -6.29 -6.70 4.61
N ALA A 20 -7.25 -7.62 4.77
CA ALA A 20 -8.08 -7.70 5.96
C ALA A 20 -7.22 -7.97 7.22
N GLY A 21 -6.27 -8.90 7.13
CA GLY A 21 -5.32 -9.19 8.21
C GLY A 21 -4.45 -7.98 8.57
N ALA A 22 -3.87 -7.32 7.56
CA ALA A 22 -3.03 -6.14 7.75
C ALA A 22 -3.79 -4.94 8.35
N LEU A 23 -5.08 -4.80 8.04
CA LEU A 23 -5.94 -3.76 8.62
C LEU A 23 -6.37 -4.07 10.06
N ALA A 24 -6.53 -5.35 10.40
CA ALA A 24 -6.93 -5.81 11.73
C ALA A 24 -5.75 -5.86 12.71
N ALA A 25 -4.53 -6.13 12.22
CA ALA A 25 -3.32 -6.18 13.03
C ALA A 25 -2.92 -4.78 13.57
N PRO A 26 -2.17 -4.73 14.68
CA PRO A 26 -1.50 -3.51 15.12
C PRO A 26 -0.61 -2.97 13.99
N GLY A 27 -0.83 -1.71 13.60
CA GLY A 27 -0.04 -1.04 12.58
C GLY A 27 0.81 0.09 13.18
N PHE A 28 1.38 0.89 12.29
CA PHE A 28 2.18 2.05 12.64
C PHE A 28 2.06 3.13 11.55
N ALA A 29 2.44 4.35 11.90
CA ALA A 29 2.56 5.48 10.97
C ALA A 29 3.73 6.38 11.38
N PHE A 30 4.35 7.05 10.43
CA PHE A 30 5.28 8.15 10.72
C PHE A 30 4.50 9.46 10.82
N THR A 31 4.47 10.06 12.01
CA THR A 31 3.76 11.32 12.25
C THR A 31 4.52 12.18 13.24
N GLU A 32 4.47 13.50 13.06
CA GLU A 32 5.21 14.46 13.88
C GLU A 32 6.73 14.16 13.98
N GLY A 33 7.32 13.52 12.97
CA GLY A 33 8.74 13.16 12.93
C GLY A 33 9.08 11.84 13.63
N ARG A 34 8.11 10.99 13.96
CA ARG A 34 8.34 9.73 14.70
C ARG A 34 7.42 8.61 14.24
N ILE A 35 7.88 7.37 14.39
CA ILE A 35 7.04 6.18 14.23
C ILE A 35 6.17 6.01 15.48
N VAL A 36 4.85 5.93 15.28
CA VAL A 36 3.89 5.67 16.36
C VAL A 36 3.01 4.48 16.02
N ALA A 37 2.63 3.71 17.04
CA ALA A 37 1.64 2.66 16.87
C ALA A 37 0.31 3.27 16.42
N GLN A 38 -0.28 2.69 15.38
CA GLN A 38 -1.51 3.20 14.78
C GLN A 38 -2.27 2.07 14.08
N ARG A 39 -3.56 1.93 14.38
CA ARG A 39 -4.41 0.97 13.66
C ARG A 39 -4.47 1.26 12.15
N GLY A 40 -4.58 0.22 11.33
CA GLY A 40 -4.91 0.36 9.91
C GLY A 40 -6.27 1.06 9.72
N ALA A 41 -6.48 1.71 8.58
CA ALA A 41 -7.67 2.50 8.28
C ALA A 41 -8.04 3.52 9.38
N ARG A 42 -7.06 4.08 10.12
CA ARG A 42 -7.32 5.21 11.02
C ARG A 42 -7.87 6.41 10.26
N HIS A 43 -7.27 6.70 9.13
CA HIS A 43 -7.67 7.80 8.26
C HIS A 43 -8.24 7.26 6.95
N VAL A 44 -9.17 8.03 6.40
CA VAL A 44 -9.67 7.89 5.02
C VAL A 44 -9.40 9.22 4.34
N ARG A 45 -8.74 9.17 3.19
CA ARG A 45 -8.46 10.34 2.37
C ARG A 45 -8.95 10.10 0.96
N GLU A 46 -9.47 11.15 0.35
CA GLU A 46 -9.82 11.18 -1.06
C GLU A 46 -8.61 11.61 -1.88
N PHE A 47 -8.38 10.92 -3.00
CA PHE A 47 -7.39 11.33 -3.99
C PHE A 47 -8.07 11.51 -5.34
N ASP A 48 -7.62 12.50 -6.10
CA ASP A 48 -8.05 12.66 -7.48
C ASP A 48 -7.28 11.69 -8.38
N LEU A 49 -8.01 10.79 -9.05
CA LEU A 49 -7.51 9.92 -10.11
C LEU A 49 -8.23 10.22 -11.41
N ALA A 50 -7.55 10.95 -12.29
CA ALA A 50 -8.05 11.34 -13.61
C ALA A 50 -9.42 12.07 -13.55
N GLY A 51 -9.54 13.06 -12.67
CA GLY A 51 -10.75 13.86 -12.49
C GLY A 51 -11.84 13.17 -11.66
N ARG A 52 -11.50 12.08 -10.95
CA ARG A 52 -12.42 11.33 -10.10
C ARG A 52 -11.85 11.21 -8.71
N SER A 53 -12.57 11.76 -7.73
CA SER A 53 -12.30 11.54 -6.31
C SER A 53 -12.48 10.06 -5.97
N ARG A 54 -11.45 9.45 -5.39
CA ARG A 54 -11.46 8.05 -4.95
C ARG A 54 -10.97 7.93 -3.51
N PRO A 55 -11.72 7.24 -2.63
CA PRO A 55 -11.30 7.04 -1.26
C PRO A 55 -10.13 6.06 -1.18
N ALA A 56 -9.27 6.28 -0.20
CA ALA A 56 -8.25 5.34 0.24
C ALA A 56 -8.13 5.33 1.75
N VAL A 57 -7.78 4.17 2.30
CA VAL A 57 -7.58 3.97 3.74
C VAL A 57 -6.08 4.00 4.07
N SER A 58 -5.72 4.57 5.22
CA SER A 58 -4.34 4.60 5.68
C SER A 58 -3.84 3.20 6.06
N VAL A 59 -2.61 2.85 5.70
CA VAL A 59 -1.98 1.57 6.04
C VAL A 59 -0.56 1.76 6.58
N GLY A 60 -0.14 0.86 7.47
CA GLY A 60 1.27 0.73 7.84
C GLY A 60 2.05 0.09 6.69
N SER A 61 3.17 0.69 6.32
CA SER A 61 4.02 0.25 5.21
C SER A 61 5.48 0.66 5.42
N SER A 62 6.39 0.08 4.64
CA SER A 62 7.83 0.30 4.77
C SER A 62 8.28 1.73 4.46
N GLU A 63 7.51 2.50 3.69
CA GLU A 63 7.81 3.90 3.36
C GLU A 63 7.87 4.80 4.61
N HIS A 64 7.15 4.46 5.68
CA HIS A 64 7.26 5.16 6.97
C HIS A 64 8.66 5.10 7.55
N PHE A 65 9.46 4.08 7.20
CA PHE A 65 10.86 3.97 7.62
C PHE A 65 11.86 4.51 6.60
N ALA A 66 11.56 4.38 5.30
CA ALA A 66 12.48 4.75 4.24
C ALA A 66 12.46 6.25 3.92
N LEU A 67 11.28 6.85 3.70
CA LEU A 67 11.18 8.24 3.25
C LEU A 67 11.77 9.26 4.23
N PRO A 68 11.60 9.13 5.57
CA PRO A 68 12.21 10.07 6.51
C PRO A 68 13.74 10.09 6.48
N ARG A 69 14.40 9.00 6.02
CA ARG A 69 15.86 8.96 5.86
C ARG A 69 16.34 9.68 4.60
N LEU A 70 15.53 9.66 3.55
CA LEU A 70 15.78 10.40 2.30
C LEU A 70 15.56 11.90 2.49
N HIS A 71 14.57 12.27 3.31
CA HIS A 71 14.19 13.66 3.54
C HIS A 71 13.94 13.92 5.03
N ASN A 72 14.99 14.34 5.75
CA ASN A 72 14.96 14.62 7.19
C ASN A 72 13.94 15.70 7.61
N GLY A 73 13.44 16.53 6.67
CA GLY A 73 12.41 17.52 6.91
C GLY A 73 10.98 16.97 6.94
N LEU A 74 10.77 15.71 6.55
CA LEU A 74 9.44 15.08 6.57
C LEU A 74 8.95 14.94 8.01
N ARG A 75 7.71 15.40 8.24
CA ARG A 75 7.03 15.28 9.54
C ARG A 75 6.02 14.14 9.54
N ASP A 76 5.37 13.91 8.41
CA ASP A 76 4.32 12.92 8.28
C ASP A 76 4.50 12.15 6.98
N VAL A 77 4.39 10.82 7.04
CA VAL A 77 4.33 9.95 5.87
C VAL A 77 2.99 9.22 5.91
N GLY A 78 2.22 9.35 4.84
CA GLY A 78 0.93 8.68 4.70
C GLY A 78 0.97 7.70 3.55
N VAL A 79 0.72 6.42 3.83
CA VAL A 79 0.58 5.38 2.81
C VAL A 79 -0.88 4.95 2.75
N TRP A 80 -1.42 4.86 1.54
CA TRP A 80 -2.87 4.78 1.31
C TRP A 80 -3.23 3.67 0.34
N LEU A 81 -4.27 2.92 0.69
CA LEU A 81 -4.76 1.80 -0.10
C LEU A 81 -6.16 2.10 -0.64
N GLY A 82 -6.24 2.30 -1.97
CA GLY A 82 -7.40 2.91 -2.62
C GLY A 82 -8.37 1.98 -3.35
N TRP A 83 -8.21 0.66 -3.24
CA TRP A 83 -9.03 -0.29 -3.99
C TRP A 83 -10.27 -0.77 -3.21
N PHE A 84 -10.46 -0.37 -1.96
CA PHE A 84 -11.67 -0.73 -1.19
C PHE A 84 -12.93 0.04 -1.63
N GLY A 85 -12.77 1.16 -2.34
CA GLY A 85 -13.89 1.94 -2.86
C GLY A 85 -14.92 2.28 -1.77
N PRO A 86 -16.22 1.99 -1.97
CA PRO A 86 -17.28 2.26 -0.98
C PRO A 86 -17.06 1.58 0.39
N LEU A 87 -16.28 0.50 0.46
CA LEU A 87 -16.00 -0.20 1.73
C LEU A 87 -14.97 0.52 2.61
N SER A 88 -14.34 1.59 2.12
CA SER A 88 -13.30 2.32 2.87
C SER A 88 -13.80 2.87 4.21
N ARG A 89 -15.01 3.44 4.25
CA ARG A 89 -15.62 4.00 5.48
C ARG A 89 -16.08 2.90 6.46
N PRO A 90 -16.80 1.85 6.00
CA PRO A 90 -17.07 0.67 6.85
C PRO A 90 -15.81 0.07 7.47
N LEU A 91 -14.72 -0.08 6.69
CA LEU A 91 -13.45 -0.61 7.19
C LEU A 91 -12.83 0.29 8.27
N GLN A 92 -12.87 1.62 8.10
CA GLN A 92 -12.43 2.57 9.11
C GLN A 92 -13.20 2.39 10.43
N ALA A 93 -14.51 2.20 10.36
CA ALA A 93 -15.36 1.98 11.54
C ALA A 93 -15.06 0.64 12.23
N LEU A 94 -14.95 -0.44 11.45
CA LEU A 94 -14.60 -1.78 11.96
C LEU A 94 -13.24 -1.79 12.66
N SER A 95 -12.23 -1.13 12.06
CA SER A 95 -10.90 -1.00 12.68
C SER A 95 -10.95 -0.21 13.99
N ALA A 96 -11.76 0.85 14.07
CA ALA A 96 -11.94 1.58 15.32
C ALA A 96 -12.59 0.72 16.41
N ALA A 97 -13.63 -0.03 16.07
CA ALA A 97 -14.28 -0.96 16.99
C ALA A 97 -13.33 -2.08 17.45
N GLY A 98 -12.54 -2.63 16.54
CA GLY A 98 -11.55 -3.66 16.86
C GLY A 98 -10.45 -3.18 17.79
N ALA A 99 -9.96 -1.95 17.62
CA ALA A 99 -8.97 -1.36 18.52
C ALA A 99 -9.50 -1.15 19.94
N LEU A 100 -10.81 -0.91 20.10
CA LEU A 100 -11.46 -0.85 21.41
C LEU A 100 -11.65 -2.26 21.99
N GLY A 101 -12.09 -3.22 21.16
CA GLY A 101 -12.29 -4.61 21.53
C GLY A 101 -11.01 -5.32 21.98
N ALA A 102 -9.85 -4.99 21.38
CA ALA A 102 -8.54 -5.54 21.75
C ALA A 102 -8.13 -5.26 23.20
N ARG A 103 -8.79 -4.32 23.89
CA ARG A 103 -8.58 -4.06 25.32
C ARG A 103 -9.36 -5.03 26.23
N VAL A 104 -10.22 -5.86 25.66
CA VAL A 104 -11.07 -6.82 26.37
C VAL A 104 -10.39 -8.20 26.39
N PRO A 105 -10.18 -8.81 27.57
CA PRO A 105 -9.64 -10.16 27.67
C PRO A 105 -10.48 -11.17 26.86
N GLY A 106 -9.82 -11.96 26.02
CA GLY A 106 -10.48 -12.99 25.19
C GLY A 106 -10.99 -12.51 23.83
N TYR A 107 -10.88 -11.21 23.51
CA TYR A 107 -11.26 -10.68 22.21
C TYR A 107 -10.49 -11.33 21.04
N GLU A 108 -9.18 -11.53 21.20
CA GLU A 108 -8.34 -12.18 20.18
C GLU A 108 -8.81 -13.62 19.90
N ARG A 109 -9.09 -14.41 20.96
CA ARG A 109 -9.64 -15.76 20.81
C ARG A 109 -10.99 -15.79 20.10
N ALA A 110 -11.84 -14.81 20.36
CA ALA A 110 -13.13 -14.69 19.70
C ALA A 110 -12.97 -14.34 18.21
N LEU A 111 -12.04 -13.44 17.87
CA LEU A 111 -11.70 -13.13 16.48
C LEU A 111 -11.10 -14.33 15.76
N ASP A 112 -10.19 -15.06 16.38
CA ASP A 112 -9.56 -16.24 15.80
C ASP A 112 -10.60 -17.35 15.51
N ALA A 113 -11.52 -17.58 16.45
CA ALA A 113 -12.61 -18.54 16.26
C ALA A 113 -13.58 -18.12 15.14
N LEU A 114 -13.85 -16.81 15.02
CA LEU A 114 -14.68 -16.28 13.94
C LEU A 114 -13.96 -16.41 12.59
N ALA A 115 -12.69 -16.01 12.53
CA ALA A 115 -11.86 -16.06 11.34
C ALA A 115 -11.70 -17.49 10.83
N ALA A 116 -11.44 -18.46 11.71
CA ALA A 116 -11.36 -19.88 11.36
C ALA A 116 -12.65 -20.42 10.69
N ARG A 117 -13.81 -19.87 11.06
CA ARG A 117 -15.12 -20.26 10.50
C ARG A 117 -15.38 -19.67 9.11
N PHE A 118 -14.71 -18.57 8.77
CA PHE A 118 -14.89 -17.85 7.50
C PHE A 118 -13.67 -17.91 6.57
N ALA A 119 -12.55 -18.47 7.03
CA ALA A 119 -11.35 -18.68 6.24
C ALA A 119 -11.58 -19.78 5.19
N LYS A 120 -12.31 -19.44 4.12
CA LYS A 120 -12.11 -20.10 2.83
C LYS A 120 -10.69 -19.74 2.41
N GLY A 121 -9.83 -20.74 2.25
CA GLY A 121 -8.43 -20.57 1.86
C GLY A 121 -8.26 -19.80 0.54
N SER A 122 -7.02 -19.62 0.10
CA SER A 122 -6.71 -18.92 -1.15
C SER A 122 -7.51 -19.52 -2.31
N SER A 123 -8.41 -18.74 -2.90
CA SER A 123 -9.18 -19.13 -4.09
C SER A 123 -8.34 -19.09 -5.38
N GLY A 124 -7.01 -19.08 -5.25
CA GLY A 124 -6.08 -18.78 -6.34
C GLY A 124 -5.93 -17.28 -6.63
N GLY A 125 -4.91 -16.94 -7.44
CA GLY A 125 -4.71 -15.61 -8.00
C GLY A 125 -5.67 -15.34 -9.18
N PRO A 126 -5.85 -14.07 -9.61
CA PRO A 126 -6.60 -13.77 -10.84
C PRO A 126 -5.97 -14.48 -12.03
N ASP A 127 -6.82 -15.03 -12.90
CA ASP A 127 -6.38 -15.62 -14.16
C ASP A 127 -5.80 -14.56 -15.12
N THR A 128 -5.18 -15.01 -16.21
CA THR A 128 -4.53 -14.13 -17.20
C THR A 128 -5.52 -13.12 -17.80
N ALA A 129 -6.78 -13.51 -18.02
CA ALA A 129 -7.78 -12.62 -18.59
C ALA A 129 -8.20 -11.51 -17.61
N ALA A 130 -8.34 -11.83 -16.32
CA ALA A 130 -8.60 -10.86 -15.25
C ALA A 130 -7.39 -9.93 -15.05
N ARG A 131 -6.17 -10.46 -15.13
CA ARG A 131 -4.95 -9.64 -15.06
C ARG A 131 -4.87 -8.64 -16.20
N ALA A 132 -5.15 -9.08 -17.43
CA ALA A 132 -5.14 -8.25 -18.63
C ALA A 132 -6.15 -7.07 -18.58
N ARG A 133 -7.21 -7.18 -17.77
CA ARG A 133 -8.23 -6.12 -17.59
C ARG A 133 -8.00 -5.20 -16.40
N THR A 134 -6.91 -5.39 -15.66
CA THR A 134 -6.58 -4.60 -14.47
C THR A 134 -5.29 -3.82 -14.73
N ARG A 135 -5.22 -2.61 -14.19
CA ARG A 135 -4.12 -1.66 -14.33
C ARG A 135 -3.78 -1.06 -12.97
N SER A 136 -2.55 -0.60 -12.81
CA SER A 136 -2.09 0.09 -11.62
C SER A 136 -2.22 1.59 -11.80
N SER A 137 -2.66 2.28 -10.75
CA SER A 137 -2.56 3.74 -10.66
C SER A 137 -2.06 4.13 -9.28
N ILE A 138 -0.96 4.89 -9.25
CA ILE A 138 -0.25 5.32 -8.03
C ILE A 138 -0.20 6.83 -8.05
N ILE A 139 -0.47 7.45 -6.90
CA ILE A 139 -0.34 8.89 -6.73
C ILE A 139 0.49 9.16 -5.47
N ALA A 140 1.49 10.03 -5.61
CA ALA A 140 2.27 10.56 -4.51
C ALA A 140 2.05 12.07 -4.47
N VAL A 141 1.76 12.61 -3.28
CA VAL A 141 1.54 14.04 -3.07
C VAL A 141 2.46 14.51 -1.95
N ALA A 142 3.35 15.44 -2.26
CA ALA A 142 4.10 16.20 -1.28
C ALA A 142 3.27 17.41 -0.86
N SER A 143 3.24 17.72 0.43
CA SER A 143 2.45 18.82 0.97
C SER A 143 3.26 19.62 1.98
N ASP A 144 2.90 20.88 2.15
CA ASP A 144 3.48 21.72 3.20
C ASP A 144 2.91 21.36 4.58
N ARG A 145 3.32 22.13 5.60
CA ARG A 145 2.87 21.93 6.98
C ARG A 145 1.36 22.18 7.17
N ALA A 146 0.74 23.02 6.35
CA ALA A 146 -0.70 23.27 6.38
C ALA A 146 -1.50 22.18 5.63
N GLY A 147 -0.80 21.24 4.98
CA GLY A 147 -1.40 20.19 4.16
C GLY A 147 -1.72 20.64 2.74
N ALA A 148 -1.27 21.83 2.32
CA ALA A 148 -1.43 22.29 0.96
C ALA A 148 -0.48 21.50 0.03
N PRO A 149 -0.96 20.97 -1.10
CA PRO A 149 -0.12 20.21 -2.02
C PRO A 149 0.95 21.11 -2.66
N LEU A 150 2.20 20.70 -2.58
CA LEU A 150 3.35 21.36 -3.21
C LEU A 150 3.70 20.71 -4.55
N ALA A 151 3.60 19.38 -4.62
CA ALA A 151 3.85 18.61 -5.82
C ALA A 151 3.04 17.32 -5.80
N ALA A 152 2.68 16.82 -6.98
CA ALA A 152 2.07 15.52 -7.15
C ALA A 152 2.69 14.78 -8.34
N VAL A 153 2.86 13.47 -8.17
CA VAL A 153 3.29 12.55 -9.24
C VAL A 153 2.26 11.45 -9.35
N ARG A 154 1.82 11.17 -10.57
CA ARG A 154 0.92 10.06 -10.86
C ARG A 154 1.61 9.10 -11.80
N LEU A 155 1.55 7.82 -11.48
CA LEU A 155 2.02 6.73 -12.32
C LEU A 155 0.85 5.83 -12.68
N GLU A 156 0.77 5.45 -13.95
CA GLU A 156 -0.21 4.49 -14.46
C GLU A 156 0.49 3.43 -15.29
N GLY A 157 -0.02 2.20 -15.28
CA GLY A 157 0.66 1.12 -15.98
C GLY A 157 0.04 -0.24 -15.79
N VAL A 158 0.90 -1.25 -15.91
CA VAL A 158 0.53 -2.66 -16.01
C VAL A 158 -0.21 -3.18 -14.77
N ASN A 159 -0.65 -4.43 -14.86
CA ASN A 159 -1.29 -5.12 -13.76
C ASN A 159 -0.40 -5.10 -12.50
N PRO A 160 -0.96 -4.83 -11.31
CA PRO A 160 -0.17 -4.72 -10.08
C PRO A 160 0.57 -6.00 -9.68
N TYR A 161 0.03 -7.18 -10.02
CA TYR A 161 0.71 -8.45 -9.74
C TYR A 161 1.89 -8.68 -10.68
N ASP A 162 1.70 -8.39 -11.98
CA ASP A 162 2.78 -8.49 -12.96
C ASP A 162 3.89 -7.46 -12.64
N PHE A 163 3.51 -6.21 -12.34
CA PHE A 163 4.43 -5.17 -11.88
C PHE A 163 5.21 -5.58 -10.62
N THR A 164 4.52 -6.11 -9.61
CA THR A 164 5.19 -6.53 -8.37
C THR A 164 6.16 -7.67 -8.63
N ALA A 165 5.77 -8.67 -9.43
CA ALA A 165 6.64 -9.78 -9.76
C ALA A 165 7.90 -9.32 -10.51
N GLU A 166 7.73 -8.42 -11.49
CA GLU A 166 8.83 -7.87 -12.27
C GLU A 166 9.77 -7.02 -11.43
N MET A 167 9.27 -6.12 -10.60
CA MET A 167 10.10 -5.28 -9.72
C MET A 167 10.84 -6.09 -8.66
N LEU A 168 10.23 -7.16 -8.13
CA LEU A 168 10.90 -8.07 -7.20
C LEU A 168 12.04 -8.84 -7.89
N ALA A 169 11.79 -9.34 -9.10
CA ALA A 169 12.82 -10.02 -9.88
C ALA A 169 13.98 -9.08 -10.22
N TRP A 170 13.67 -7.87 -10.71
CA TRP A 170 14.66 -6.83 -11.00
C TRP A 170 15.49 -6.48 -9.76
N GLY A 171 14.85 -6.23 -8.62
CA GLY A 171 15.55 -5.86 -7.39
C GLY A 171 16.46 -6.97 -6.89
N ALA A 172 16.01 -8.23 -6.98
CA ALA A 172 16.83 -9.39 -6.61
C ALA A 172 18.05 -9.56 -7.53
N MET A 173 17.86 -9.41 -8.84
CA MET A 173 18.95 -9.48 -9.81
C MET A 173 19.95 -8.34 -9.62
N ARG A 174 19.48 -7.11 -9.43
CA ARG A 174 20.37 -5.97 -9.14
C ARG A 174 21.15 -6.15 -7.86
N ALA A 175 20.53 -6.69 -6.80
CA ALA A 175 21.24 -7.00 -5.58
C ALA A 175 22.30 -8.09 -5.76
N LEU A 176 21.99 -9.15 -6.52
CA LEU A 176 22.93 -10.23 -6.83
C LEU A 176 24.15 -9.71 -7.61
N ASP A 177 23.95 -8.78 -8.54
CA ASP A 177 25.01 -8.17 -9.34
C ASP A 177 25.81 -7.09 -8.59
N GLY A 178 25.56 -6.90 -7.29
CA GLY A 178 26.25 -5.91 -6.47
C GLY A 178 25.76 -4.47 -6.65
N GLY A 179 24.57 -4.27 -7.22
CA GLY A 179 23.98 -2.95 -7.49
C GLY A 179 23.36 -2.25 -6.28
N LEU A 180 23.52 -2.78 -5.05
CA LEU A 180 23.04 -2.11 -3.84
C LEU A 180 24.00 -0.98 -3.42
N GLN A 181 23.43 0.20 -3.14
CA GLN A 181 24.17 1.40 -2.73
C GLN A 181 24.45 1.47 -1.22
N GLY A 182 24.03 0.45 -0.45
CA GLY A 182 24.17 0.45 1.00
C GLY A 182 24.04 -0.94 1.60
N THR A 183 24.02 -0.98 2.94
CA THR A 183 23.87 -2.23 3.70
C THR A 183 22.83 -2.05 4.81
N GLY A 184 22.07 -3.10 5.09
CA GLY A 184 21.02 -3.11 6.12
C GLY A 184 19.61 -3.08 5.53
N ALA A 185 18.66 -2.55 6.30
CA ALA A 185 17.25 -2.46 5.91
C ALA A 185 16.99 -1.25 4.99
N LEU A 186 17.27 -1.43 3.70
CA LEU A 186 17.18 -0.38 2.68
C LEU A 186 15.75 -0.26 2.15
N GLY A 187 15.31 0.97 1.91
CA GLY A 187 14.17 1.25 1.04
C GLY A 187 14.60 1.18 -0.44
N PRO A 188 13.66 1.19 -1.40
CA PRO A 188 13.98 1.09 -2.83
C PRO A 188 14.95 2.20 -3.31
N VAL A 189 14.71 3.45 -2.92
CA VAL A 189 15.57 4.58 -3.31
C VAL A 189 16.91 4.55 -2.58
N ASP A 190 16.92 4.27 -1.27
CA ASP A 190 18.18 4.09 -0.51
C ASP A 190 19.04 2.93 -1.06
N GLY A 191 18.38 1.90 -1.61
CA GLY A 191 19.01 0.68 -2.07
C GLY A 191 19.57 0.77 -3.49
N PHE A 192 18.83 1.40 -4.41
CA PHE A 192 19.17 1.39 -5.84
C PHE A 192 19.38 2.78 -6.44
N GLY A 193 18.99 3.86 -5.74
CA GLY A 193 18.95 5.22 -6.28
C GLY A 193 17.62 5.53 -6.99
N LEU A 194 17.28 6.82 -7.08
CA LEU A 194 16.02 7.26 -7.65
C LEU A 194 15.98 7.03 -9.17
N ASP A 195 17.00 7.45 -9.91
CA ASP A 195 17.02 7.38 -11.37
C ASP A 195 16.94 5.93 -11.88
N GLU A 196 17.70 5.04 -11.25
CA GLU A 196 17.71 3.61 -11.56
C GLU A 196 16.36 2.96 -11.23
N LEU A 197 15.73 3.35 -10.12
CA LEU A 197 14.39 2.90 -9.77
C LEU A 197 13.32 3.40 -10.76
N GLU A 198 13.41 4.66 -11.18
CA GLU A 198 12.50 5.23 -12.19
C GLU A 198 12.65 4.51 -13.54
N ALA A 199 13.88 4.24 -13.97
CA ALA A 199 14.16 3.47 -15.18
C ALA A 199 13.60 2.04 -15.09
N ALA A 200 13.76 1.37 -13.94
CA ALA A 200 13.20 0.06 -13.69
C ALA A 200 11.67 0.05 -13.72
N MET A 201 11.03 1.03 -13.07
CA MET A 201 9.57 1.17 -13.11
C MET A 201 9.05 1.42 -14.52
N ALA A 202 9.76 2.23 -15.33
CA ALA A 202 9.44 2.45 -16.73
C ALA A 202 9.59 1.16 -17.57
N GLY A 203 10.68 0.42 -17.35
CA GLY A 203 10.91 -0.90 -17.96
C GLY A 203 9.80 -1.90 -17.63
N ALA A 204 9.31 -1.88 -16.39
CA ALA A 204 8.17 -2.67 -15.93
C ALA A 204 6.79 -2.14 -16.37
N GLY A 205 6.76 -1.18 -17.30
CA GLY A 205 5.53 -0.69 -17.93
C GLY A 205 4.71 0.28 -17.07
N MET A 206 5.34 0.96 -16.11
CA MET A 206 4.74 2.12 -15.43
C MET A 206 5.13 3.41 -16.14
N THR A 207 4.20 4.35 -16.27
CA THR A 207 4.43 5.63 -16.96
C THR A 207 3.91 6.78 -16.11
N ARG A 208 4.66 7.88 -16.08
CA ARG A 208 4.23 9.13 -15.45
C ARG A 208 3.21 9.85 -16.32
N VAL A 209 2.12 10.32 -15.71
CA VAL A 209 0.93 10.90 -16.37
C VAL A 209 0.37 12.11 -15.63
#